data_AF-A0A915NLT5-F1
#
_entry.id   AF-A0A915NLT5-F1
#
_cell.length_a   1.000
_cell.length_b   1.000
_cell.length_c   1.000
_cell.angle_alpha   90.00
_cell.angle_beta   90.00
_cell.angle_gamma   90.00
#
_symmetry.space_group_name_H-M   'P 1'
#
loop_
_entity.id
_entity.type
_entity.pdbx_description
1 polymer ?
#
loop_
_entity_poly.entity_id
_entity_poly.type
_entity_poly.pdbx_seq_one_letter_code
_entity_poly.pdbx_strand_id
1 'polypeptide(L)'
;MEKELYENSNKRKSVVQIILPSTTNKPEKATNQTDGNNNLNEWIEDKKKKINLLISRIYRRRSRRGSNISAVRKQTMREKIQPRYLTMEPLCCLSSCLVRTGCHFVAILEIFYVLLVLITILFHLYDNGSLKFWTKLDKTQLNYNKIVKHQVTLCIFALFAILTLIMALLLIYGLLTFERIYIKIHWRFDIASLIFNIIFFIIYTTALAIEWSVTNLEITDLLLVVAFATQIPIQIWAISVVKKCYDFYLLLHVFVTLAEK
;
A
#
# COMPACT_ATOMS: atom_id res chain seq x y z
N MET A 1 1.33 -17.45 -49.28
CA MET A 1 1.46 -16.11 -49.87
C MET A 1 1.11 -15.10 -48.79
N GLU A 2 1.92 -15.01 -47.74
CA GLU A 2 1.62 -14.20 -46.53
C GLU A 2 2.87 -14.04 -45.64
N LYS A 3 4.01 -13.68 -46.26
CA LYS A 3 5.30 -13.49 -45.56
C LYS A 3 6.02 -12.17 -45.86
N GLU A 4 5.36 -11.19 -46.47
CA GLU A 4 6.00 -9.93 -46.91
C GLU A 4 5.32 -8.65 -46.42
N LEU A 5 4.83 -8.59 -45.16
CA LEU A 5 4.16 -7.38 -44.67
C LEU A 5 4.47 -6.99 -43.22
N TYR A 6 5.69 -7.27 -42.75
CA TYR A 6 6.15 -6.75 -41.44
C TYR A 6 7.62 -6.30 -41.45
N GLU A 7 8.08 -5.74 -42.57
CA GLU A 7 9.41 -5.17 -42.72
C GLU A 7 9.34 -3.64 -42.92
N ASN A 8 8.63 -2.93 -42.03
CA ASN A 8 8.70 -1.46 -42.04
C ASN A 8 8.25 -0.78 -40.73
N SER A 9 8.87 -1.07 -39.58
CA SER A 9 8.70 -0.21 -38.39
C SER A 9 9.72 -0.51 -37.28
N ASN A 10 10.96 0.00 -37.41
CA ASN A 10 11.70 0.65 -36.31
C ASN A 10 13.15 0.94 -36.71
N LYS A 11 13.35 1.98 -37.53
CA LYS A 11 14.66 2.56 -37.78
C LYS A 11 14.64 4.01 -37.29
N ARG A 12 14.79 4.20 -35.98
CA ARG A 12 15.17 5.50 -35.37
C ARG A 12 16.19 5.27 -34.26
N LYS A 13 17.46 5.19 -34.64
CA LYS A 13 18.58 5.45 -33.71
C LYS A 13 18.80 6.96 -33.71
N SER A 14 18.46 7.63 -32.60
CA SER A 14 18.78 9.03 -32.37
C SER A 14 20.29 9.17 -32.16
N VAL A 15 21.00 9.57 -33.20
CA VAL A 15 22.39 10.03 -33.11
C VAL A 15 22.33 11.49 -32.65
N VAL A 16 22.57 11.72 -31.36
CA VAL A 16 22.79 13.07 -30.83
C VAL A 16 24.23 13.45 -31.15
N GLN A 17 24.42 14.15 -32.27
CA GLN A 17 25.67 14.86 -32.57
C GLN A 17 25.77 16.07 -31.63
N ILE A 18 26.73 16.03 -30.71
CA ILE A 18 27.09 17.20 -29.91
C ILE A 18 28.09 18.02 -30.74
N ILE A 19 27.62 19.17 -31.20
CA ILE A 19 28.40 20.21 -31.88
C ILE A 19 29.42 20.77 -30.89
N LEU A 20 30.71 20.58 -31.14
CA LEU A 20 31.78 21.36 -30.48
C LEU A 20 31.93 22.70 -31.22
N PRO A 21 32.00 23.85 -30.52
CA PRO A 21 32.32 25.12 -31.16
C PRO A 21 33.80 25.15 -31.56
N SER A 22 34.04 25.45 -32.85
CA SER A 22 35.35 25.77 -33.39
C SER A 22 35.78 27.17 -32.92
N THR A 23 36.93 27.28 -32.26
CA THR A 23 37.59 28.57 -32.02
C THR A 23 38.68 28.74 -33.06
N THR A 24 38.48 29.71 -33.94
CA THR A 24 39.41 30.17 -34.97
C THR A 24 40.56 30.95 -34.34
N ASN A 25 41.78 30.65 -34.78
CA ASN A 25 43.01 31.41 -34.50
C ASN A 25 43.01 32.68 -35.37
N LYS A 26 43.34 33.88 -34.84
CA LYS A 26 44.65 34.61 -34.86
C LYS A 26 44.37 36.05 -35.34
N PRO A 27 45.29 37.02 -35.27
CA PRO A 27 46.26 37.39 -34.22
C PRO A 27 46.19 38.89 -33.85
N GLU A 28 46.72 39.32 -32.70
CA GLU A 28 47.40 40.63 -32.66
C GLU A 28 48.46 40.76 -31.55
N LYS A 29 49.63 41.22 -32.01
CA LYS A 29 50.79 41.89 -31.41
C LYS A 29 51.27 41.62 -29.97
N ALA A 30 52.58 41.46 -29.93
CA ALA A 30 53.46 41.24 -28.79
C ALA A 30 53.53 42.42 -27.81
N THR A 31 53.68 42.09 -26.53
CA THR A 31 54.57 42.82 -25.61
C THR A 31 55.02 41.89 -24.47
N ASN A 32 56.30 42.02 -24.15
CA ASN A 32 57.13 41.21 -23.27
C ASN A 32 56.52 40.80 -21.91
N GLN A 33 56.45 39.48 -21.64
CA GLN A 33 56.46 38.87 -20.29
C GLN A 33 56.60 37.34 -20.43
N THR A 34 57.83 36.85 -20.64
CA THR A 34 58.07 35.50 -21.15
C THR A 34 58.28 34.41 -20.08
N ASP A 35 58.45 34.74 -18.80
CA ASP A 35 58.73 33.69 -17.79
C ASP A 35 57.53 33.31 -16.90
N GLY A 36 56.54 34.20 -16.74
CA GLY A 36 55.33 33.90 -15.96
C GLY A 36 54.26 33.10 -16.71
N ASN A 37 54.14 33.31 -18.03
CA ASN A 37 53.07 32.73 -18.84
C ASN A 37 53.29 31.24 -19.17
N ASN A 38 54.54 30.79 -19.26
CA ASN A 38 54.82 29.37 -19.57
C ASN A 38 54.44 28.46 -18.40
N ASN A 39 54.76 28.85 -17.17
CA ASN A 39 54.37 28.12 -15.96
C ASN A 39 52.86 28.12 -15.73
N LEU A 40 52.18 29.23 -16.05
CA LEU A 40 50.72 29.32 -15.93
C LEU A 40 50.02 28.40 -16.96
N ASN A 41 50.50 28.37 -18.19
CA ASN A 41 49.94 27.52 -19.24
C ASN A 41 50.18 26.03 -18.94
N GLU A 42 51.35 25.67 -18.41
CA GLU A 42 51.65 24.29 -17.98
C GLU A 42 50.76 23.85 -16.80
N TRP A 43 50.54 24.75 -15.83
CA TRP A 43 49.63 24.49 -14.71
C TRP A 43 48.16 24.32 -15.15
N ILE A 44 47.71 25.14 -16.11
CA ILE A 44 46.36 25.04 -16.69
C ILE A 44 46.17 23.70 -17.41
N GLU A 45 47.17 23.24 -18.17
CA GLU A 45 47.09 21.96 -18.89
C GLU A 45 47.12 20.74 -17.95
N ASP A 46 47.92 20.77 -16.87
CA ASP A 46 47.89 19.70 -15.84
C ASP A 46 46.51 19.64 -15.15
N LYS A 47 45.93 20.80 -14.82
CA LYS A 47 44.59 20.88 -14.22
C LYS A 47 43.50 20.35 -15.16
N LYS A 48 43.53 20.71 -16.44
CA LYS A 48 42.62 20.17 -17.45
C LYS A 48 42.75 18.65 -17.56
N LYS A 49 43.96 18.11 -17.57
CA LYS A 49 44.21 16.66 -17.63
C LYS A 49 43.65 15.93 -16.42
N LYS A 50 43.81 16.48 -15.21
CA LYS A 50 43.22 15.95 -13.97
C LYS A 50 41.69 16.00 -13.98
N ILE A 51 41.09 17.09 -14.48
CA ILE A 51 39.64 17.22 -14.59
C ILE A 51 39.08 16.20 -15.59
N ASN A 52 39.70 16.04 -16.77
CA ASN A 52 39.29 15.06 -17.77
C ASN A 52 39.40 13.62 -17.23
N LEU A 53 40.45 13.31 -16.46
CA LEU A 53 40.58 12.03 -15.76
C LEU A 53 39.46 11.81 -14.73
N LEU A 54 39.09 12.84 -13.95
CA LEU A 54 37.98 12.76 -12.99
C LEU A 54 36.63 12.56 -13.68
N ILE A 55 36.35 13.31 -14.75
CA ILE A 55 35.12 13.17 -15.55
C ILE A 55 35.03 11.74 -16.12
N SER A 56 36.14 11.22 -16.69
CA SER A 56 36.16 9.85 -17.22
C SER A 56 35.91 8.78 -16.15
N ARG A 57 36.40 8.99 -14.91
CA ARG A 57 36.16 8.10 -13.76
C ARG A 57 34.71 8.17 -13.30
N ILE A 58 34.10 9.35 -13.26
CA ILE A 58 32.68 9.54 -12.92
C ILE A 58 31.78 8.87 -13.96
N TYR A 59 32.09 9.05 -15.25
CA TYR A 59 31.33 8.43 -16.34
C TYR A 59 31.40 6.90 -16.30
N ARG A 60 32.60 6.33 -16.06
CA ARG A 60 32.77 4.88 -15.87
C ARG A 60 32.01 4.35 -14.64
N ARG A 61 31.98 5.09 -13.52
CA ARG A 61 31.21 4.69 -12.32
C ARG A 61 29.70 4.73 -12.57
N ARG A 62 29.20 5.72 -13.32
CA ARG A 62 27.76 5.84 -13.66
C ARG A 62 27.32 4.75 -14.64
N SER A 63 28.15 4.42 -15.63
CA SER A 63 27.91 3.33 -16.57
C SER A 63 27.86 1.95 -15.87
N ARG A 64 28.75 1.68 -14.91
CA ARG A 64 28.69 0.45 -14.10
C ARG A 64 27.44 0.36 -13.20
N ARG A 65 26.94 1.49 -12.65
CA ARG A 65 25.65 1.49 -11.92
C ARG A 65 24.47 1.24 -12.84
N GLY A 66 24.48 1.77 -14.07
CA GLY A 66 23.42 1.52 -15.06
C GLY A 66 23.35 0.05 -15.50
N SER A 67 24.49 -0.60 -15.69
CA SER A 67 24.57 -2.01 -16.10
C SER A 67 24.14 -3.00 -15.00
N ASN A 68 24.43 -2.72 -13.72
CA ASN A 68 23.99 -3.57 -12.61
C ASN A 68 22.52 -3.38 -12.22
N ILE A 69 21.86 -2.30 -12.63
CA ILE A 69 20.41 -2.12 -12.44
C ILE A 69 19.61 -2.93 -13.47
N SER A 70 20.24 -3.31 -14.60
CA SER A 70 19.65 -4.18 -15.61
C SER A 70 19.91 -5.68 -15.39
N ALA A 71 20.77 -6.04 -14.44
CA ALA A 71 20.97 -7.43 -14.03
C ALA A 71 20.01 -7.76 -12.86
N VAL A 72 18.91 -8.44 -13.20
CA VAL A 72 17.91 -9.01 -12.29
C VAL A 72 17.01 -7.97 -11.60
N ARG A 73 16.27 -7.16 -12.37
CA ARG A 73 14.94 -6.78 -11.90
C ARG A 73 14.13 -8.07 -11.83
N LYS A 74 14.00 -8.65 -10.63
CA LYS A 74 13.06 -9.73 -10.35
C LYS A 74 11.70 -9.20 -10.82
N GLN A 75 11.23 -9.64 -11.98
CA GLN A 75 9.93 -9.21 -12.50
C GLN A 75 8.89 -9.52 -11.43
N THR A 76 8.05 -8.53 -11.13
CA THR A 76 6.96 -8.73 -10.18
C THR A 76 6.03 -9.82 -10.71
N MET A 77 5.34 -10.56 -9.83
CA MET A 77 4.39 -11.59 -10.29
C MET A 77 3.39 -11.00 -11.28
N ARG A 78 2.95 -9.75 -11.08
CA ARG A 78 2.13 -8.99 -12.03
C ARG A 78 2.74 -8.91 -13.43
N GLU A 79 4.01 -8.55 -13.56
CA GLU A 79 4.71 -8.47 -14.85
C GLU A 79 4.91 -9.84 -15.52
N LYS A 80 5.02 -10.92 -14.74
CA LYS A 80 5.12 -12.31 -15.23
C LYS A 80 3.76 -12.89 -15.66
N ILE A 81 2.71 -12.51 -14.94
CA ILE A 81 1.34 -12.97 -15.16
C ILE A 81 0.71 -12.23 -16.35
N GLN A 82 0.98 -10.93 -16.53
CA GLN A 82 0.38 -10.10 -17.57
C GLN A 82 0.52 -10.63 -19.02
N PRO A 83 1.68 -11.19 -19.46
CA PRO A 83 1.79 -11.80 -20.79
C PRO A 83 1.23 -13.23 -20.88
N ARG A 84 1.04 -13.95 -19.76
CA ARG A 84 0.55 -15.34 -19.71
C ARG A 84 -0.92 -15.46 -19.26
N TYR A 85 -1.59 -14.34 -19.03
CA TYR A 85 -2.98 -14.30 -18.60
C TYR A 85 -3.90 -14.99 -19.62
N LEU A 86 -3.66 -14.77 -20.93
CA LEU A 86 -4.43 -15.39 -22.01
C LEU A 86 -4.26 -16.91 -22.14
N THR A 87 -3.18 -17.50 -21.61
CA THR A 87 -2.94 -18.96 -21.72
C THR A 87 -3.46 -19.74 -20.52
N MET A 88 -3.69 -19.08 -19.37
CA MET A 88 -4.26 -19.69 -18.16
C MET A 88 -5.76 -19.40 -17.96
N GLU A 89 -6.37 -18.66 -18.89
CA GLU A 89 -7.79 -18.27 -18.88
C GLU A 89 -8.80 -19.44 -18.78
N PRO A 90 -8.68 -20.59 -19.49
CA PRO A 90 -9.81 -21.51 -19.59
C PRO A 90 -10.13 -22.31 -18.32
N LEU A 91 -9.29 -22.29 -17.27
CA LEU A 91 -9.60 -22.97 -15.98
C LEU A 91 -10.16 -22.03 -14.89
N CYS A 92 -10.16 -20.70 -15.09
CA CYS A 92 -10.30 -19.74 -13.97
C CYS A 92 -11.48 -18.75 -14.06
N CYS A 93 -12.22 -18.65 -15.16
CA CYS A 93 -13.11 -17.50 -15.37
C CYS A 93 -14.28 -17.36 -14.38
N LEU A 94 -14.81 -18.46 -13.81
CA LEU A 94 -15.94 -18.37 -12.85
C LEU A 94 -15.45 -18.41 -11.40
N SER A 95 -14.62 -19.39 -11.04
CA SER A 95 -14.15 -19.58 -9.67
C SER A 95 -13.15 -18.51 -9.22
N SER A 96 -12.21 -18.10 -10.08
CA SER A 96 -11.25 -17.03 -9.76
C SER A 96 -11.94 -15.68 -9.63
N CYS A 97 -12.85 -15.37 -10.57
CA CYS A 97 -13.63 -14.14 -10.51
C CYS A 97 -14.48 -14.09 -9.25
N LEU A 98 -15.17 -15.18 -8.90
CA LEU A 98 -16.00 -15.25 -7.69
C LEU A 98 -15.18 -15.08 -6.40
N VAL A 99 -14.02 -15.72 -6.30
CA VAL A 99 -13.16 -15.62 -5.12
C VAL A 99 -12.55 -14.22 -4.99
N ARG A 100 -12.16 -13.60 -6.10
CA ARG A 100 -11.62 -12.25 -6.14
C ARG A 100 -12.69 -11.20 -5.84
N THR A 101 -13.87 -11.30 -6.44
CA THR A 101 -15.00 -10.39 -6.14
C THR A 101 -15.46 -10.57 -4.70
N GLY A 102 -15.46 -11.80 -4.19
CA GLY A 102 -15.72 -12.10 -2.78
C GLY A 102 -14.77 -11.36 -1.85
N CYS A 103 -13.45 -11.38 -2.10
CA CYS A 103 -12.50 -10.64 -1.27
C CYS A 103 -12.62 -9.11 -1.41
N HIS A 104 -12.94 -8.60 -2.60
CA HIS A 104 -13.25 -7.18 -2.75
C HIS A 104 -14.51 -6.80 -1.95
N PHE A 105 -15.53 -7.66 -1.95
CA PHE A 105 -16.75 -7.43 -1.18
C PHE A 105 -16.50 -7.45 0.32
N VAL A 106 -15.66 -8.37 0.82
CA VAL A 106 -15.19 -8.37 2.21
C VAL A 106 -14.56 -7.02 2.57
N ALA A 107 -13.61 -6.53 1.78
CA ALA A 107 -12.97 -5.25 2.04
C ALA A 107 -13.97 -4.08 2.06
N ILE A 108 -14.98 -4.09 1.17
CA ILE A 108 -16.03 -3.07 1.14
C ILE A 108 -16.89 -3.13 2.41
N LEU A 109 -17.30 -4.34 2.84
CA LEU A 109 -18.07 -4.51 4.07
C LEU A 109 -17.31 -4.03 5.30
N GLU A 110 -16.01 -4.30 5.38
CA GLU A 110 -15.18 -3.80 6.48
C GLU A 110 -15.06 -2.28 6.50
N ILE A 111 -14.88 -1.65 5.34
CA ILE A 111 -14.87 -0.19 5.23
C ILE A 111 -16.22 0.37 5.67
N PHE A 112 -17.32 -0.25 5.25
CA PHE A 112 -18.66 0.15 5.65
C PHE A 112 -18.87 0.02 7.17
N TYR A 113 -18.44 -1.09 7.77
CA TYR A 113 -18.45 -1.28 9.22
C TYR A 113 -17.65 -0.21 9.95
N VAL A 114 -16.43 0.09 9.49
CA VAL A 114 -15.60 1.17 10.05
C VAL A 114 -16.34 2.52 10.00
N LEU A 115 -16.99 2.84 8.89
CA LEU A 115 -17.78 4.08 8.77
C LEU A 115 -18.92 4.12 9.78
N LEU A 116 -19.68 3.03 9.94
CA LEU A 116 -20.75 2.95 10.93
C LEU A 116 -20.24 3.15 12.36
N VAL A 117 -19.13 2.51 12.73
CA VAL A 117 -18.52 2.66 14.06
C VAL A 117 -18.02 4.09 14.28
N LEU A 118 -17.36 4.70 13.29
CA LEU A 118 -16.89 6.08 13.39
C LEU A 118 -18.03 7.08 13.55
N ILE A 119 -19.12 6.91 12.79
CA ILE A 119 -20.33 7.74 12.93
C ILE A 119 -20.90 7.61 14.34
N THR A 120 -21.00 6.39 14.87
CA THR A 120 -21.51 6.11 16.21
C THR A 120 -20.64 6.76 17.30
N ILE A 121 -19.31 6.65 17.17
CA ILE A 121 -18.36 7.32 18.07
C ILE A 121 -18.53 8.85 17.99
N LEU A 122 -18.69 9.40 16.80
CA LEU A 122 -18.85 10.84 16.60
C LEU A 122 -20.15 11.35 17.25
N PHE A 123 -21.25 10.59 17.15
CA PHE A 123 -22.48 10.90 17.89
C PHE A 123 -22.29 10.85 19.41
N HIS A 124 -21.54 9.87 19.94
CA HIS A 124 -21.23 9.84 21.38
C HIS A 124 -20.32 10.99 21.84
N LEU A 125 -19.41 11.47 20.99
CA LEU A 125 -18.55 12.61 21.31
C LEU A 125 -19.26 13.95 21.17
N TYR A 126 -20.30 14.02 20.34
CA TYR A 126 -21.07 15.22 20.05
C TYR A 126 -22.23 15.36 21.04
N ASP A 127 -21.93 15.90 22.23
CA ASP A 127 -22.93 16.20 23.25
C ASP A 127 -23.32 17.68 23.20
N ASN A 128 -24.56 17.96 22.80
CA ASN A 128 -25.20 19.29 22.81
C ASN A 128 -24.33 20.44 22.27
N GLY A 129 -23.65 20.23 21.14
CA GLY A 129 -22.89 21.28 20.44
C GLY A 129 -21.44 21.47 20.90
N SER A 130 -20.91 20.60 21.76
CA SER A 130 -19.51 20.64 22.19
C SER A 130 -18.85 19.25 22.12
N LEU A 131 -17.62 19.20 21.57
CA LEU A 131 -16.81 17.98 21.57
C LEU A 131 -16.15 17.80 22.94
N LYS A 132 -16.73 16.95 23.78
CA LYS A 132 -16.15 16.61 25.09
C LYS A 132 -15.22 15.41 24.94
N PHE A 133 -13.94 15.67 24.73
CA PHE A 133 -12.91 14.61 24.61
C PHE A 133 -12.48 13.99 25.94
N TRP A 134 -12.66 14.71 27.06
CA TRP A 134 -12.22 14.29 28.39
C TRP A 134 -13.26 14.63 29.45
N THR A 135 -13.96 13.63 29.96
CA THR A 135 -14.75 13.70 31.18
C THR A 135 -13.93 13.08 32.32
N LYS A 136 -13.85 13.77 33.46
CA LYS A 136 -13.18 13.20 34.64
C LYS A 136 -14.02 12.02 35.14
N LEU A 137 -13.39 10.86 35.30
CA LEU A 137 -13.98 9.73 36.01
C LEU A 137 -14.17 10.13 37.48
N ASP A 138 -15.39 10.48 37.85
CA ASP A 138 -15.73 10.64 39.27
C ASP A 138 -15.70 9.26 39.95
N LYS A 139 -14.66 9.06 40.78
CA LYS A 139 -14.39 7.82 41.52
C LYS A 139 -15.54 7.40 42.46
N THR A 140 -16.45 8.32 42.77
CA THR A 140 -17.53 8.14 43.75
C THR A 140 -18.76 7.42 43.21
N GLN A 141 -18.89 7.19 41.89
CA GLN A 141 -20.03 6.46 41.30
C GLN A 141 -19.62 5.57 40.12
N LEU A 142 -18.77 4.58 40.37
CA LEU A 142 -18.42 3.54 39.39
C LEU A 142 -19.61 2.59 39.19
N ASN A 143 -20.46 2.88 38.21
CA ASN A 143 -21.45 1.94 37.70
C ASN A 143 -20.86 1.22 36.47
N TYR A 144 -21.13 -0.08 36.31
CA TYR A 144 -20.64 -0.90 35.18
C TYR A 144 -20.92 -0.22 33.83
N ASN A 145 -22.13 0.32 33.66
CA ASN A 145 -22.52 1.02 32.45
C ASN A 145 -21.68 2.29 32.16
N LYS A 146 -21.35 3.08 33.21
CA LYS A 146 -20.47 4.26 33.06
C LYS A 146 -19.04 3.88 32.69
N ILE A 147 -18.57 2.70 33.13
CA ILE A 147 -17.25 2.17 32.77
C ILE A 147 -17.24 1.71 31.31
N VAL A 148 -18.26 0.98 30.87
CA VAL A 148 -18.36 0.50 29.48
C VAL A 148 -18.50 1.67 28.50
N LYS A 149 -19.36 2.64 28.79
CA LYS A 149 -19.54 3.86 27.98
C LYS A 149 -18.44 4.91 28.19
N HIS A 150 -17.38 4.58 28.92
CA HIS A 150 -16.32 5.53 29.17
C HIS A 150 -15.59 5.92 27.87
N GLN A 151 -15.09 7.15 27.81
CA GLN A 151 -14.34 7.66 26.65
C GLN A 151 -13.09 6.83 26.31
N VAL A 152 -12.53 6.12 27.29
CA VAL A 152 -11.44 5.15 27.06
C VAL A 152 -11.90 3.99 26.17
N THR A 153 -13.11 3.46 26.40
CA THR A 153 -13.69 2.39 25.57
C THR A 153 -13.94 2.89 24.14
N LEU A 154 -14.48 4.12 23.99
CA LEU A 154 -14.65 4.76 22.69
C LEU A 154 -13.31 4.97 21.96
N CYS A 155 -12.25 5.33 22.69
CA CYS A 155 -10.90 5.45 22.14
C CYS A 155 -10.36 4.10 21.64
N ILE A 156 -10.58 3.02 22.41
CA ILE A 156 -10.23 1.66 21.98
C ILE A 156 -10.96 1.30 20.68
N PHE A 157 -12.25 1.64 20.55
CA PHE A 157 -13.00 1.43 19.32
C PHE A 157 -12.51 2.28 18.15
N ALA A 158 -12.16 3.54 18.39
CA ALA A 158 -11.57 4.39 17.35
C ALA A 158 -10.24 3.81 16.84
N LEU A 159 -9.38 3.36 17.75
CA LEU A 159 -8.11 2.71 17.39
C LEU A 159 -8.33 1.41 16.61
N PHE A 160 -9.29 0.58 17.05
CA PHE A 160 -9.65 -0.65 16.35
C PHE A 160 -10.25 -0.38 14.97
N ALA A 161 -11.08 0.66 14.82
CA ALA A 161 -11.64 1.08 13.55
C ALA A 161 -10.54 1.55 12.56
N ILE A 162 -9.57 2.34 13.03
CA ILE A 162 -8.41 2.75 12.23
C ILE A 162 -7.58 1.53 11.81
N LEU A 163 -7.32 0.60 12.75
CA LEU A 163 -6.59 -0.63 12.45
C LEU A 163 -7.32 -1.47 11.39
N THR A 164 -8.63 -1.64 11.54
CA THR A 164 -9.49 -2.34 10.57
C THR A 164 -9.44 -1.69 9.19
N LEU A 165 -9.48 -0.35 9.12
CA LEU A 165 -9.35 0.38 7.87
C LEU A 165 -8.00 0.14 7.19
N ILE A 166 -6.90 0.19 7.94
CA ILE A 166 -5.57 -0.10 7.40
C ILE A 166 -5.52 -1.53 6.86
N MET A 167 -6.09 -2.50 7.58
CA MET A 167 -6.11 -3.89 7.17
C MET A 167 -6.98 -4.13 5.92
N ALA A 168 -8.11 -3.45 5.79
CA ALA A 168 -8.95 -3.49 4.58
C ALA A 168 -8.21 -2.91 3.36
N LEU A 169 -7.50 -1.78 3.54
CA LEU A 169 -6.68 -1.18 2.47
C LEU A 169 -5.51 -2.10 2.07
N LEU A 170 -4.88 -2.78 3.03
CA LEU A 170 -3.84 -3.78 2.76
C LEU A 170 -4.38 -4.98 1.98
N LEU A 171 -5.61 -5.42 2.27
CA LEU A 171 -6.26 -6.48 1.49
C LEU A 171 -6.47 -6.05 0.04
N ILE A 172 -7.04 -4.85 -0.18
CA ILE A 172 -7.24 -4.30 -1.52
C ILE A 172 -5.90 -4.20 -2.27
N TYR A 173 -4.86 -3.69 -1.60
CA TYR A 173 -3.52 -3.62 -2.18
C TYR A 173 -2.97 -5.00 -2.54
N GLY A 174 -3.12 -5.98 -1.65
CA GLY A 174 -2.71 -7.38 -1.89
C GLY A 174 -3.43 -8.02 -3.07
N LEU A 175 -4.74 -7.76 -3.21
CA LEU A 175 -5.55 -8.23 -4.34
C LEU A 175 -5.08 -7.62 -5.68
N LEU A 176 -4.72 -6.33 -5.69
CA LEU A 176 -4.26 -5.62 -6.89
C LEU A 176 -2.83 -5.98 -7.31
N THR A 177 -1.94 -6.22 -6.34
CA THR A 177 -0.52 -6.52 -6.59
C THR A 177 -0.23 -8.01 -6.75
N PHE A 178 -1.21 -8.85 -6.44
CA PHE A 178 -1.10 -10.30 -6.38
C PHE A 178 -0.10 -10.84 -5.36
N GLU A 179 0.07 -10.11 -4.26
CA GLU A 179 1.00 -10.44 -3.20
C GLU A 179 0.32 -11.22 -2.07
N ARG A 180 0.63 -12.53 -1.98
CA ARG A 180 0.03 -13.47 -1.01
C ARG A 180 0.26 -13.11 0.46
N ILE A 181 1.31 -12.32 0.74
CA ILE A 181 1.71 -11.95 2.10
C ILE A 181 0.62 -11.09 2.75
N TYR A 182 0.08 -10.11 2.02
CA TYR A 182 -0.96 -9.23 2.55
C TYR A 182 -2.27 -9.97 2.81
N ILE A 183 -2.66 -10.89 1.92
CA ILE A 183 -3.85 -11.72 2.10
C ILE A 183 -3.72 -12.61 3.35
N LYS A 184 -2.53 -13.19 3.59
CA LYS A 184 -2.26 -14.00 4.78
C LYS A 184 -2.33 -13.19 6.08
N ILE A 185 -1.78 -11.96 6.06
CA ILE A 185 -1.81 -11.05 7.21
C ILE A 185 -3.26 -10.66 7.51
N HIS A 186 -4.03 -10.30 6.48
CA HIS A 186 -5.43 -9.97 6.60
C HIS A 186 -6.26 -11.13 7.15
N TRP A 187 -6.08 -12.35 6.64
CA TRP A 187 -6.77 -13.53 7.15
C TRP A 187 -6.54 -13.79 8.65
N ARG A 188 -5.32 -13.55 9.14
CA ARG A 188 -5.02 -13.66 10.58
C ARG A 188 -5.68 -12.55 11.39
N PHE A 189 -5.75 -11.36 10.81
CA PHE A 189 -6.43 -10.23 11.43
C PHE A 189 -7.94 -10.47 11.54
N ASP A 190 -8.59 -11.07 10.54
CA ASP A 190 -10.03 -11.40 10.61
C ASP A 190 -10.36 -12.29 11.80
N ILE A 191 -9.49 -13.26 12.11
CA ILE A 191 -9.64 -14.14 13.29
C ILE A 191 -9.53 -13.33 14.58
N ALA A 192 -8.53 -12.46 14.68
CA ALA A 192 -8.35 -11.59 15.86
C ALA A 192 -9.52 -10.60 16.01
N SER A 193 -9.99 -10.06 14.90
CA SER A 193 -11.12 -9.12 14.80
C SER A 193 -12.42 -9.79 15.23
N LEU A 194 -12.64 -11.06 14.87
CA LEU A 194 -13.77 -11.86 15.34
C LEU A 194 -13.75 -12.04 16.86
N ILE A 195 -12.61 -12.41 17.44
CA ILE A 195 -12.46 -12.55 18.89
C ILE A 195 -12.76 -11.21 19.59
N PHE A 196 -12.22 -10.12 19.07
CA PHE A 196 -12.47 -8.78 19.59
C PHE A 196 -13.96 -8.44 19.56
N ASN A 197 -14.64 -8.62 18.42
CA ASN A 197 -16.06 -8.30 18.29
C ASN A 197 -16.94 -9.19 19.18
N ILE A 198 -16.62 -10.47 19.37
CA ILE A 198 -17.36 -11.36 20.29
C ILE A 198 -17.23 -10.86 21.74
N ILE A 199 -16.02 -10.52 22.19
CA ILE A 199 -15.78 -10.03 23.55
C ILE A 199 -16.57 -8.73 23.79
N PHE A 200 -16.46 -7.76 22.88
CA PHE A 200 -17.14 -6.48 23.03
C PHE A 200 -18.64 -6.59 22.84
N PHE A 201 -19.13 -7.51 22.01
CA PHE A 201 -20.55 -7.80 21.92
C PHE A 201 -21.13 -8.28 23.26
N ILE A 202 -20.45 -9.20 23.96
CA ILE A 202 -20.88 -9.68 25.28
C ILE A 202 -20.84 -8.53 26.31
N ILE A 203 -19.77 -7.74 26.32
CA ILE A 203 -19.63 -6.61 27.26
C ILE A 203 -20.73 -5.55 27.02
N TYR A 204 -21.02 -5.20 25.77
CA TYR A 204 -22.03 -4.18 25.45
C TYR A 204 -23.47 -4.69 25.61
N THR A 205 -23.75 -5.93 25.25
CA THR A 205 -25.08 -6.52 25.47
C THR A 205 -25.40 -6.64 26.96
N THR A 206 -24.42 -6.99 27.80
CA THR A 206 -24.60 -7.00 29.25
C THR A 206 -24.81 -5.59 29.81
N ALA A 207 -24.06 -4.59 29.32
CA ALA A 207 -24.26 -3.19 29.72
C ALA A 207 -25.66 -2.69 29.35
N LEU A 208 -26.10 -2.97 28.11
CA LEU A 208 -27.42 -2.60 27.62
C LEU A 208 -28.54 -3.32 28.38
N ALA A 209 -28.37 -4.60 28.72
CA ALA A 209 -29.36 -5.37 29.49
C ALA A 209 -29.59 -4.80 30.90
N ILE A 210 -28.52 -4.32 31.55
CA ILE A 210 -28.62 -3.66 32.86
C ILE A 210 -29.34 -2.32 32.74
N GLU A 211 -29.04 -1.55 31.70
CA GLU A 211 -29.61 -0.22 31.48
C GLU A 211 -31.07 -0.25 31.01
N TRP A 212 -31.45 -1.28 30.24
CA TRP A 212 -32.82 -1.54 29.81
C TRP A 212 -33.79 -1.58 30.99
N SER A 213 -33.33 -2.03 32.16
CA SER A 213 -34.14 -2.11 33.37
C SER A 213 -34.38 -0.76 34.06
N VAL A 214 -33.61 0.30 33.74
CA VAL A 214 -33.52 1.51 34.58
C VAL A 214 -33.80 2.81 33.82
N THR A 215 -33.48 2.90 32.52
CA THR A 215 -33.58 4.15 31.73
C THR A 215 -34.06 3.93 30.29
N ASN A 216 -34.50 5.00 29.63
CA ASN A 216 -34.84 4.99 28.20
C ASN A 216 -33.63 4.60 27.34
N LEU A 217 -33.88 3.81 26.30
CA LEU A 217 -32.87 3.29 25.39
C LEU A 217 -32.26 4.42 24.54
N GLU A 218 -30.95 4.61 24.60
CA GLU A 218 -30.25 5.45 23.63
C GLU A 218 -30.08 4.71 22.31
N ILE A 219 -30.52 5.33 21.21
CA ILE A 219 -30.47 4.73 19.86
C ILE A 219 -29.02 4.41 19.45
N THR A 220 -28.05 5.21 19.91
CA THR A 220 -26.63 5.05 19.62
C THR A 220 -26.06 3.74 20.17
N ASP A 221 -26.46 3.36 21.40
CA ASP A 221 -26.01 2.09 22.01
C ASP A 221 -26.65 0.88 21.32
N LEU A 222 -27.93 0.99 20.95
CA LEU A 222 -28.59 -0.05 20.18
C LEU A 222 -27.92 -0.24 18.81
N LEU A 223 -27.59 0.86 18.13
CA LEU A 223 -26.90 0.84 16.84
C LEU A 223 -25.54 0.14 16.96
N LEU A 224 -24.79 0.40 18.04
CA LEU A 224 -23.50 -0.22 18.28
C LEU A 224 -23.61 -1.74 18.54
N VAL A 225 -24.61 -2.16 19.33
CA VAL A 225 -24.87 -3.59 19.57
C VAL A 225 -25.26 -4.30 18.29
N VAL A 226 -26.12 -3.69 17.46
CA VAL A 226 -26.50 -4.23 16.15
C VAL A 226 -25.30 -4.28 15.20
N ALA A 227 -24.42 -3.27 15.22
CA ALA A 227 -23.19 -3.28 14.45
C ALA A 227 -22.29 -4.47 14.84
N PHE A 228 -22.06 -4.71 16.12
CA PHE A 228 -21.29 -5.88 16.57
C PHE A 228 -21.99 -7.21 16.21
N ALA A 229 -23.31 -7.29 16.40
CA ALA A 229 -24.09 -8.49 16.09
C ALA A 229 -24.01 -8.87 14.61
N THR A 230 -24.11 -7.88 13.71
CA THR A 230 -24.01 -8.06 12.26
C THR A 230 -22.57 -8.32 11.79
N GLN A 231 -21.59 -7.77 12.49
CA GLN A 231 -20.18 -7.96 12.14
C GLN A 231 -19.69 -9.40 12.37
N ILE A 232 -20.19 -10.09 13.39
CA ILE A 232 -19.81 -11.49 13.71
C ILE A 232 -20.05 -12.45 12.52
N PRO A 233 -21.27 -12.58 11.94
CA PRO A 233 -21.49 -13.47 10.81
C PRO A 233 -20.73 -13.01 9.56
N ILE A 234 -20.60 -11.70 9.34
CA ILE A 234 -19.81 -11.15 8.23
C ILE A 234 -18.34 -11.57 8.34
N GLN A 235 -17.76 -11.54 9.54
CA GLN A 235 -16.37 -11.94 9.76
C GLN A 235 -16.14 -13.44 9.63
N ILE A 236 -17.06 -14.28 10.12
CA ILE A 236 -17.00 -15.73 9.90
C ILE A 236 -17.00 -16.06 8.40
N TRP A 237 -17.84 -15.35 7.64
CA TRP A 237 -17.88 -15.47 6.20
C TRP A 237 -16.59 -14.95 5.54
N ALA A 238 -16.09 -13.78 5.95
CA ALA A 238 -14.84 -13.20 5.47
C ALA A 238 -13.65 -14.14 5.67
N ILE A 239 -13.48 -14.73 6.86
CA ILE A 239 -12.42 -15.71 7.15
C ILE A 239 -12.44 -16.86 6.14
N SER A 240 -13.64 -17.35 5.79
CA SER A 240 -13.80 -18.44 4.83
C SER A 240 -13.42 -18.00 3.41
N VAL A 241 -13.88 -16.83 2.98
CA VAL A 241 -13.61 -16.28 1.64
C VAL A 241 -12.13 -15.93 1.46
N VAL A 242 -11.53 -15.22 2.41
CA VAL A 242 -10.12 -14.80 2.38
C VAL A 242 -9.20 -16.03 2.43
N LYS A 243 -9.56 -17.08 3.18
CA LYS A 243 -8.81 -18.35 3.17
C LYS A 243 -8.83 -19.00 1.78
N LYS A 244 -10.01 -19.09 1.14
CA LYS A 244 -10.12 -19.64 -0.22
C LYS A 244 -9.34 -18.80 -1.23
N CYS A 245 -9.32 -17.49 -1.07
CA CYS A 245 -8.49 -16.60 -1.88
C CYS A 245 -7.01 -16.86 -1.67
N TYR A 246 -6.56 -16.97 -0.42
CA TYR A 246 -5.17 -17.32 -0.12
C TYR A 246 -4.75 -18.64 -0.78
N ASP A 247 -5.55 -19.69 -0.64
CA ASP A 247 -5.29 -21.01 -1.23
C ASP A 247 -5.22 -20.93 -2.77
N PHE A 248 -6.12 -20.15 -3.39
CA PHE A 248 -6.12 -19.91 -4.83
C PHE A 248 -4.84 -19.20 -5.30
N TYR A 249 -4.41 -18.15 -4.59
CA TYR A 249 -3.19 -17.41 -4.93
C TYR A 249 -1.93 -18.26 -4.73
N LEU A 250 -1.92 -19.14 -3.73
CA LEU A 250 -0.84 -20.09 -3.52
C LEU A 250 -0.70 -21.06 -4.71
N LEU A 251 -1.82 -21.61 -5.16
CA LEU A 251 -1.89 -22.53 -6.29
C LEU A 251 -1.46 -21.85 -7.60
N LEU A 252 -1.92 -20.63 -7.84
CA LEU A 252 -1.52 -19.82 -9.00
C LEU A 252 -0.02 -19.54 -9.00
N HIS A 253 0.56 -19.21 -7.85
CA HIS A 253 2.01 -19.03 -7.74
C HIS A 253 2.77 -20.33 -8.05
N VAL A 254 2.30 -21.48 -7.58
CA VAL A 254 2.92 -22.79 -7.89
C VAL A 254 2.88 -23.07 -9.38
N PHE A 255 1.74 -22.88 -10.05
CA PHE A 255 1.63 -23.09 -11.50
C PHE A 255 2.52 -22.16 -12.31
N VAL A 256 2.60 -20.87 -11.96
CA VAL A 256 3.53 -19.94 -12.60
C VAL A 256 4.97 -20.41 -12.42
N THR A 257 5.33 -20.86 -11.22
CA THR A 257 6.69 -21.35 -10.92
C THR A 257 7.02 -22.62 -11.71
N LEU A 258 6.06 -23.53 -11.88
CA LEU A 258 6.24 -24.74 -12.68
C LEU A 258 6.36 -24.43 -14.16
N ALA A 259 5.59 -23.47 -14.68
CA ALA A 259 5.66 -23.05 -16.08
C ALA A 259 6.91 -22.21 -16.42
N GLU A 260 7.68 -21.79 -15.42
CA GLU A 260 8.98 -21.13 -15.59
C GLU A 260 10.16 -22.10 -15.57
N LYS A 261 9.96 -23.33 -15.09
CA LYS A 261 10.96 -24.42 -15.11
C LYS A 261 10.81 -25.27 -16.36
#